data_AF-A0A424L141-F1
#
_entry.id   AF-A0A424L141-F1
#
_cell.length_a   1.000
_cell.length_b   1.000
_cell.length_c   1.000
_cell.angle_alpha   90.00
_cell.angle_beta   90.00
_cell.angle_gamma   90.00
#
_symmetry.space_group_name_H-M   'P 1'
#
loop_
_entity.id
_entity.type
_entity.pdbx_description
1 polymer ?
#
loop_
_entity_poly.entity_id
_entity_poly.type
_entity_poly.pdbx_seq_one_letter_code
_entity_poly.pdbx_strand_id
1 'polypeptide(L)'
;MARPLHWETNASGYAAVWAQENSRESLFAAMKRKEVYATTGPRIVVRVFAGWSFEDSDAYAPNLTSLGYSGGVPMGGTLTGVGGDAPRLLIQASKDPTGANLDRVKLVKGWLSESGELNESVYDVAVSDNRTKPRCW
;
A
#
# COMPACT_ATOMS: atom_id res chain seq x y z
N MET A 1 42.27 3.32 6.69
CA MET A 1 40.92 2.97 6.21
C MET A 1 40.06 2.70 7.44
N ALA A 2 38.99 3.48 7.65
CA ALA A 2 38.09 3.28 8.79
C ALA A 2 37.19 2.06 8.54
N ARG A 3 36.98 1.24 9.57
CA ARG A 3 36.12 0.05 9.51
C ARG A 3 34.67 0.54 9.54
N PRO A 4 33.82 0.18 8.56
CA PRO A 4 32.44 0.61 8.56
C PRO A 4 31.73 0.12 9.83
N LEU A 5 30.95 1.02 10.43
CA LEU A 5 30.22 0.74 11.67
C LEU A 5 29.08 -0.24 11.37
N HIS A 6 28.73 -1.10 12.32
CA HIS A 6 27.77 -2.20 12.09
C HIS A 6 26.37 -1.72 11.63
N TRP A 7 25.97 -0.49 11.98
CA TRP A 7 24.73 0.13 11.51
C TRP A 7 24.78 0.57 10.05
N GLU A 8 25.98 0.83 9.50
CA GLU A 8 26.20 1.13 8.08
C GLU A 8 26.06 -0.14 7.21
N THR A 9 26.29 -1.32 7.81
CA THR A 9 26.18 -2.64 7.16
C THR A 9 24.89 -3.38 7.49
N ASN A 10 24.07 -2.88 8.42
CA ASN A 10 22.77 -3.47 8.71
C ASN A 10 21.80 -3.13 7.57
N ALA A 11 21.10 -4.15 7.06
CA ALA A 11 20.00 -4.00 6.13
C ALA A 11 18.89 -3.16 6.80
N SER A 12 19.02 -1.84 6.70
CA SER A 12 18.19 -0.86 7.39
C SER A 12 16.88 -0.70 6.65
N GLY A 13 15.94 -1.60 6.93
CA GLY A 13 14.54 -1.45 6.52
C GLY A 13 13.81 -0.46 7.42
N TYR A 14 13.07 0.47 6.83
CA TYR A 14 12.11 1.30 7.55
C TYR A 14 10.75 0.61 7.60
N ALA A 15 10.10 0.65 8.76
CA ALA A 15 8.69 0.33 8.90
C ALA A 15 7.91 1.64 9.05
N ALA A 16 6.93 1.83 8.17
CA ALA A 16 5.97 2.92 8.27
C ALA A 16 4.72 2.41 8.98
N VAL A 17 4.23 3.20 9.92
CA VAL A 17 3.10 2.85 10.79
C VAL A 17 2.07 3.96 10.73
N TRP A 18 0.86 3.65 10.22
CA TRP A 18 -0.24 4.60 10.15
C TRP A 18 -0.96 4.68 11.50
N ALA A 19 -0.43 5.48 12.42
CA ALA A 19 -1.01 5.74 13.74
C ALA A 19 -1.77 7.08 13.79
N GLN A 20 -2.69 7.22 14.75
CA GLN A 20 -3.43 8.47 14.95
C GLN A 20 -2.56 9.56 15.60
N GLU A 21 -1.58 9.14 16.41
CA GLU A 21 -0.70 10.03 17.17
C GLU A 21 0.63 9.33 17.46
N ASN A 22 1.64 10.12 17.86
CA ASN A 22 2.97 9.62 18.21
C ASN A 22 3.04 9.19 19.68
N SER A 23 2.15 8.28 20.09
CA SER A 23 2.18 7.60 21.39
C SER A 23 2.51 6.13 21.20
N ARG A 24 3.12 5.50 22.23
CA ARG A 24 3.45 4.07 22.18
C ARG A 24 2.18 3.26 21.93
N GLU A 25 1.11 3.58 22.63
CA GLU A 25 -0.18 2.90 22.58
C GLU A 25 -0.77 2.95 21.16
N SER A 26 -0.76 4.13 20.53
CA SER A 26 -1.29 4.33 19.17
C SER A 26 -0.47 3.59 18.12
N LEU A 27 0.87 3.58 18.25
CA LEU A 27 1.77 2.82 17.36
C LEU A 27 1.54 1.31 17.47
N PHE A 28 1.42 0.77 18.69
CA PHE A 28 1.14 -0.65 18.92
C PHE A 28 -0.25 -1.06 18.42
N ALA A 29 -1.26 -0.20 18.60
CA ALA A 29 -2.58 -0.42 18.04
C ALA A 29 -2.56 -0.48 16.50
N ALA A 30 -1.77 0.39 15.85
CA ALA A 30 -1.60 0.42 14.40
C ALA A 30 -0.92 -0.84 13.85
N MET A 31 0.15 -1.28 14.51
CA MET A 31 0.80 -2.55 14.20
C MET A 31 -0.16 -3.74 14.36
N LYS A 32 -0.98 -3.76 15.41
CA LYS A 32 -1.94 -4.85 15.67
C LYS A 32 -3.02 -4.98 14.58
N ARG A 33 -3.52 -3.85 14.07
CA ARG A 33 -4.46 -3.83 12.92
C ARG A 33 -3.79 -3.95 11.55
N LYS A 34 -2.46 -4.09 11.53
CA LYS A 34 -1.65 -4.30 10.31
C LYS A 34 -1.73 -3.16 9.30
N GLU A 35 -1.96 -1.93 9.78
CA GLU A 35 -1.93 -0.74 8.93
C GLU A 35 -0.49 -0.20 8.83
N VAL A 36 0.40 -1.05 8.31
CA VAL A 36 1.85 -0.86 8.30
C VAL A 36 2.45 -1.39 7.01
N TYR A 37 3.56 -0.82 6.56
CA TYR A 37 4.37 -1.37 5.48
C TYR A 37 5.85 -1.20 5.77
N ALA A 38 6.69 -1.94 5.05
CA ALA A 38 8.14 -1.84 5.17
C ALA A 38 8.76 -1.49 3.81
N THR A 39 9.86 -0.75 3.86
CA THR A 39 10.68 -0.41 2.69
C THR A 39 12.16 -0.57 3.05
N THR A 40 12.94 -1.09 2.11
CA THR A 40 14.39 -1.12 2.18
C THR A 40 14.92 -0.14 1.13
N GLY A 41 15.60 0.92 1.57
CA GLY A 41 16.10 1.98 0.69
C GLY A 41 15.18 3.21 0.66
N PRO A 42 14.45 3.51 -0.45
CA PRO A 42 13.69 4.76 -0.59
C PRO A 42 12.56 4.90 0.44
N ARG A 43 12.39 6.12 0.95
CA ARG A 43 11.33 6.52 1.89
C ARG A 43 10.01 6.81 1.17
N ILE A 44 9.50 5.81 0.46
CA ILE A 44 8.19 5.89 -0.20
C ILE A 44 7.06 5.94 0.84
N VAL A 45 6.01 6.68 0.52
CA VAL A 45 4.78 6.70 1.33
C VAL A 45 3.69 5.97 0.56
N VAL A 46 3.13 4.92 1.16
CA VAL A 46 2.08 4.10 0.53
C VAL A 46 0.91 3.94 1.49
N ARG A 47 -0.29 4.11 0.95
CA ARG A 47 -1.53 3.85 1.67
C ARG A 47 -2.57 3.25 0.73
N VAL A 48 -3.30 2.25 1.23
CA VAL A 48 -4.29 1.51 0.45
C VAL A 48 -5.58 1.41 1.26
N PHE A 49 -6.70 1.68 0.60
CA PHE A 49 -8.04 1.42 1.08
C PHE A 49 -8.79 0.58 0.04
N ALA A 50 -9.76 -0.20 0.51
CA ALA A 50 -10.62 -1.01 -0.34
C ALA A 50 -12.09 -0.84 0.07
N GLY A 51 -12.99 -0.69 -0.89
CA GLY A 51 -14.40 -0.44 -0.62
C GLY A 51 -15.22 -0.43 -1.91
N TRP A 52 -16.54 -0.47 -1.80
CA TRP A 52 -17.43 -0.54 -2.96
C TRP A 52 -17.88 0.85 -3.45
N SER A 53 -17.74 1.88 -2.61
CA SER A 53 -18.29 3.22 -2.86
C SER A 53 -17.27 4.23 -3.39
N PHE A 54 -16.05 3.81 -3.71
CA PHE A 54 -15.04 4.73 -4.24
C PHE A 54 -15.33 5.15 -5.69
N GLU A 55 -14.98 6.38 -6.03
CA GLU A 55 -15.08 6.97 -7.36
C GLU A 55 -13.70 7.33 -7.93
N ASP A 56 -13.59 7.52 -9.25
CA ASP A 56 -12.31 7.88 -9.88
C ASP A 56 -11.77 9.23 -9.39
N SER A 57 -12.67 10.16 -9.06
CA SER A 57 -12.33 11.47 -8.51
C SER A 57 -11.69 11.40 -7.13
N ASP A 58 -11.96 10.36 -6.34
CA ASP A 58 -11.43 10.23 -4.97
C ASP A 58 -9.91 10.10 -4.95
N ALA A 59 -9.31 9.55 -6.01
CA ALA A 59 -7.87 9.45 -6.16
C ALA A 59 -7.15 10.80 -6.23
N TYR A 60 -7.88 11.86 -6.62
CA TYR A 60 -7.36 13.22 -6.77
C TYR A 60 -7.82 14.15 -5.63
N ALA A 61 -8.61 13.64 -4.69
CA ALA A 61 -9.15 14.43 -3.60
C ALA A 61 -8.05 14.78 -2.56
N PRO A 62 -7.96 16.04 -2.10
CA PRO A 62 -6.96 16.43 -1.11
C PRO A 62 -7.17 15.75 0.26
N ASN A 63 -8.40 15.31 0.55
CA ASN A 63 -8.81 14.63 1.78
C ASN A 63 -8.93 13.11 1.63
N LEU A 64 -8.14 12.49 0.72
CA LEU A 64 -8.14 11.05 0.44
C LEU A 64 -8.15 10.17 1.69
N THR A 65 -7.38 10.54 2.73
CA THR A 65 -7.33 9.78 3.98
C THR A 65 -8.68 9.73 4.69
N SER A 66 -9.39 10.85 4.78
CA SER A 66 -10.71 10.91 5.42
C SER A 66 -11.75 10.11 4.62
N LEU A 67 -11.71 10.22 3.28
CA LEU A 67 -12.56 9.43 2.39
C LEU A 67 -12.30 7.94 2.57
N GLY A 68 -11.03 7.54 2.55
CA GLY A 68 -10.61 6.14 2.72
C GLY A 68 -11.10 5.51 4.02
N TYR A 69 -10.99 6.23 5.14
CA TYR A 69 -11.46 5.73 6.44
C TYR A 69 -12.98 5.73 6.60
N SER A 70 -13.69 6.63 5.93
CA SER A 70 -15.16 6.70 6.01
C SER A 70 -15.86 5.73 5.05
N GLY A 71 -15.28 5.49 3.87
CA GLY A 71 -15.89 4.75 2.77
C GLY A 71 -15.29 3.37 2.50
N GLY A 72 -14.25 2.97 3.24
CA GLY A 72 -13.58 1.70 2.98
C GLY A 72 -12.81 1.12 4.15
N VAL A 73 -12.21 -0.03 3.88
CA VAL A 73 -11.36 -0.79 4.80
C VAL A 73 -9.90 -0.46 4.48
N PRO A 74 -9.12 0.03 5.46
CA PRO A 74 -7.70 0.27 5.27
C PRO A 74 -6.92 -1.04 5.12
N MET A 75 -5.73 -0.96 4.53
CA MET A 75 -4.78 -2.07 4.48
C MET A 75 -4.62 -2.77 5.83
N GLY A 76 -4.52 -4.10 5.80
CA GLY A 76 -4.46 -4.93 7.00
C GLY A 76 -5.83 -5.37 7.54
N GLY A 77 -6.91 -4.69 7.14
CA GLY A 77 -8.27 -5.08 7.46
C GLY A 77 -8.84 -6.19 6.58
N THR A 78 -10.01 -6.69 6.96
CA THR A 78 -10.78 -7.67 6.19
C THR A 78 -12.00 -7.01 5.58
N LEU A 79 -12.15 -7.13 4.26
CA LEU A 79 -13.35 -6.71 3.56
C LEU A 79 -14.50 -7.65 3.94
N THR A 80 -15.42 -7.14 4.74
CA THR A 80 -16.64 -7.84 5.15
C THR A 80 -17.81 -7.11 4.49
N GLY A 81 -18.27 -7.59 3.34
CA GLY A 81 -19.23 -6.82 2.56
C GLY A 81 -19.68 -7.49 1.27
N VAL A 82 -20.96 -7.24 1.00
CA VAL A 82 -21.90 -7.78 -0.01
C VAL A 82 -21.33 -8.42 -1.27
N GLY A 83 -21.78 -9.66 -1.51
CA GLY A 83 -21.52 -10.41 -2.71
C GLY A 83 -22.19 -9.81 -3.95
N GLY A 84 -21.51 -9.93 -5.08
CA GLY A 84 -21.97 -9.50 -6.41
C GLY A 84 -20.86 -8.78 -7.17
N ASP A 85 -20.31 -7.71 -6.58
CA ASP A 85 -19.40 -6.79 -7.26
C ASP A 85 -17.98 -6.79 -6.68
N ALA A 86 -17.00 -6.57 -7.56
CA ALA A 86 -15.61 -6.43 -7.18
C ALA A 86 -15.38 -5.12 -6.40
N PRO A 87 -14.65 -5.14 -5.27
CA PRO A 87 -14.32 -3.93 -4.54
C PRO A 87 -13.39 -3.05 -5.38
N ARG A 88 -13.47 -1.74 -5.14
CA ARG A 88 -12.55 -0.75 -5.69
C ARG A 88 -11.42 -0.50 -4.71
N LEU A 89 -10.24 -0.22 -5.25
CA LEU A 89 -9.05 0.11 -4.46
C LEU A 89 -8.70 1.58 -4.64
N LEU A 90 -8.54 2.27 -3.53
CA LEU A 90 -8.04 3.64 -3.48
C LEU A 90 -6.60 3.58 -2.97
N ILE A 91 -5.64 3.84 -3.86
CA ILE A 91 -4.21 3.71 -3.59
C ILE A 91 -3.55 5.07 -3.71
N GLN A 92 -2.88 5.50 -2.64
CA GLN A 92 -2.02 6.67 -2.63
C GLN A 92 -0.57 6.22 -2.50
N ALA A 93 0.28 6.68 -3.41
CA ALA A 93 1.71 6.45 -3.35
C ALA A 93 2.48 7.74 -3.68
N SER A 94 3.47 8.08 -2.85
CA SER A 94 4.39 9.18 -3.12
C SER A 94 5.84 8.71 -3.09
N LYS A 95 6.66 9.29 -3.97
CA LYS A 95 8.10 9.02 -4.01
C LYS A 95 8.81 9.53 -2.75
N ASP A 96 10.03 9.05 -2.55
CA ASP A 96 10.96 9.65 -1.60
C ASP A 96 11.29 11.10 -2.03
N PRO A 97 11.17 12.10 -1.14
CA PRO A 97 11.52 13.49 -1.45
C PRO A 97 12.97 13.67 -1.93
N THR A 98 13.88 12.81 -1.49
CA THR A 98 15.31 12.85 -1.78
C THR A 98 15.79 11.75 -2.72
N GLY A 99 14.87 10.87 -3.15
CA GLY A 99 15.18 9.68 -3.96
C GLY A 99 14.73 9.78 -5.42
N ALA A 100 14.85 8.65 -6.11
CA ALA A 100 14.39 8.47 -7.48
C ALA A 100 12.87 8.60 -7.60
N ASN A 101 12.39 8.85 -8.83
CA ASN A 101 10.96 8.87 -9.12
C ASN A 101 10.35 7.48 -8.98
N LEU A 102 9.04 7.43 -8.66
CA LEU A 102 8.28 6.19 -8.58
C LEU A 102 8.00 5.69 -10.01
N ASP A 103 8.50 4.50 -10.37
CA ASP A 103 8.30 3.92 -11.71
C ASP A 103 6.87 3.38 -11.91
N ARG A 104 6.37 2.60 -10.95
CA ARG A 104 5.06 1.97 -11.04
C ARG A 104 4.47 1.58 -9.70
N VAL A 105 3.15 1.45 -9.67
CA VAL A 105 2.39 0.81 -8.61
C VAL A 105 1.75 -0.44 -9.19
N LYS A 106 2.08 -1.60 -8.60
CA LYS A 106 1.49 -2.89 -8.95
C LYS A 106 0.68 -3.42 -7.79
N LEU A 107 -0.43 -4.08 -8.10
CA LEU A 107 -1.21 -4.87 -7.17
C LEU A 107 -1.01 -6.35 -7.47
N VAL A 108 -0.62 -7.12 -6.46
CA VAL A 108 -0.53 -8.58 -6.56
C VAL A 108 -1.71 -9.17 -5.80
N LYS A 109 -2.57 -9.89 -6.51
CA LYS A 109 -3.74 -10.57 -5.94
C LYS A 109 -3.46 -12.06 -5.90
N GLY A 110 -3.35 -12.62 -4.70
CA GLY A 110 -3.38 -14.07 -4.48
C GLY A 110 -4.78 -14.54 -4.08
N TRP A 111 -5.22 -15.69 -4.59
CA TRP A 111 -6.45 -16.35 -4.13
C TRP A 111 -6.32 -17.87 -4.21
N LEU A 112 -7.13 -18.57 -3.40
CA LEU A 112 -7.25 -20.02 -3.46
C LEU A 112 -8.46 -20.38 -4.32
N SER A 113 -8.30 -21.30 -5.25
CA SER A 113 -9.41 -21.86 -6.03
C SER A 113 -10.22 -22.87 -5.20
N GLU A 114 -11.39 -23.27 -5.71
CA GLU A 114 -12.22 -24.30 -5.09
C GLU A 114 -11.50 -25.66 -4.98
N SER A 115 -10.56 -25.95 -5.88
CA SER A 115 -9.74 -27.17 -5.87
C SER A 115 -8.55 -27.09 -4.90
N GLY A 116 -8.33 -25.96 -4.22
CA GLY A 116 -7.19 -25.75 -3.33
C GLY A 116 -5.90 -25.32 -4.04
N GLU A 117 -5.96 -24.97 -5.32
CA GLU A 117 -4.81 -24.44 -6.06
C GLU A 117 -4.61 -22.94 -5.76
N LEU A 118 -3.37 -22.55 -5.45
CA LEU A 118 -2.99 -21.16 -5.23
C LEU A 118 -2.82 -20.45 -6.57
N ASN A 119 -3.58 -19.36 -6.75
CA ASN A 119 -3.54 -18.52 -7.93
C ASN A 119 -2.98 -17.14 -7.58
N GLU A 120 -2.26 -16.52 -8.52
CA GLU A 120 -1.75 -15.16 -8.41
C GLU A 120 -2.02 -14.40 -9.71
N SER A 121 -2.37 -13.12 -9.60
CA SER A 121 -2.42 -12.20 -10.74
C SER A 121 -1.84 -10.84 -10.35
N VAL A 122 -1.14 -10.22 -11.31
CA VAL A 122 -0.44 -8.95 -11.12
C VAL A 122 -1.07 -7.87 -12.00
N TYR A 123 -1.53 -6.80 -11.38
CA TYR A 123 -2.18 -5.68 -12.05
C TYR A 123 -1.30 -4.42 -12.00
N ASP A 124 -1.10 -3.76 -13.13
CA ASP A 124 -0.48 -2.43 -13.19
C ASP A 124 -1.51 -1.34 -12.89
N VAL A 125 -1.41 -0.73 -11.70
CA VAL A 125 -2.32 0.32 -11.23
C VAL A 125 -1.95 1.66 -11.87
N ALA A 126 -0.70 2.07 -11.68
CA ALA A 126 -0.15 3.32 -12.22
C ALA A 126 1.28 3.09 -12.72
N VAL A 127 1.65 3.77 -13.81
CA VAL A 127 2.97 3.67 -14.44
C VAL A 127 3.44 5.08 -14.80
N SER A 128 4.71 5.38 -14.56
CA SER A 128 5.30 6.69 -14.86
C SER A 128 5.69 6.86 -16.32
N ASP A 129 5.98 8.11 -16.70
CA ASP A 129 6.68 8.48 -17.95
C ASP A 129 6.01 8.00 -19.25
N ASN A 130 4.67 8.04 -19.32
CA ASN A 130 3.90 7.59 -20.50
C ASN A 130 4.18 6.14 -20.93
N ARG A 131 4.79 5.32 -20.05
CA ARG A 131 5.02 3.90 -20.33
C ARG A 131 3.66 3.20 -20.36
N THR A 132 3.43 2.41 -21.40
CA THR A 132 2.18 1.69 -21.59
C THR A 132 2.07 0.58 -20.55
N LYS A 133 0.86 0.43 -19.97
CA LYS A 133 0.52 -0.76 -19.19
C LYS A 133 0.66 -1.96 -20.14
N PRO A 134 1.57 -2.93 -19.89
CA PRO A 134 1.52 -4.17 -20.65
C PRO A 134 0.11 -4.77 -20.45
N ARG A 135 -0.51 -5.26 -21.52
CA ARG A 135 -1.78 -6.02 -21.41
C ARG A 135 -1.54 -7.13 -20.40
N CYS A 136 -2.46 -7.26 -19.43
CA CYS A 136 -2.40 -8.28 -18.39
C CYS A 136 -2.14 -9.67 -19.01
N TRP A 137 -1.27 -10.44 -18.38
CA TRP A 137 -1.14 -11.89 -18.59
C TRP A 137 -2.17 -12.61 -17.73
#